data_AF-A0A976HIC0-F1
#
_entry.id   AF-A0A976HIC0-F1
#
_cell.length_a   1.000
_cell.length_b   1.000
_cell.length_c   1.000
_cell.angle_alpha   90.00
_cell.angle_beta   90.00
_cell.angle_gamma   90.00
#
_symmetry.space_group_name_H-M   'P 1'
#
loop_
_entity.id
_entity.type
_entity.pdbx_description
1 polymer ?
#
loop_
_entity_poly.entity_id
_entity_poly.type
_entity_poly.pdbx_seq_one_letter_code
_entity_poly.pdbx_strand_id
1 'polypeptide(L)'
;MKIGVDAMGGDFAPQAIVEGVVAAAQNLPADVQIVLVGKQDIVSALLRQCGYDGAQIEIVAADETIEMGEHPALALKQKPNSSIGVGFGLLKTNAIDIFCSAGNTGAMLVGAMFSIKTLAGLPRPAIAGFVPQKSGGYAVMLDIGANADCKPEMLERFGIIGSIFAQHTFNIENPRVALMNIGEEEQKGTILAQETYKLLQANPQINFVGNIEGKDFFDDKTDVIVTDGFTGNAMFKLAESFYNLATYRGIKDELIDKMNYEAVGGTPLVGVNGNVMIAHGMSSALAIENMIEWARKQVAAQAYIQIAKALA
;
A
#
# COMPACT_ATOMS: atom_id res chain seq x y z
N MET A 1 -1.16 17.60 9.69
CA MET A 1 -1.09 16.16 9.37
C MET A 1 0.21 15.60 9.92
N LYS A 2 0.21 14.39 10.51
CA LYS A 2 1.39 13.69 11.01
C LYS A 2 1.57 12.34 10.30
N ILE A 3 2.67 12.17 9.58
CA ILE A 3 3.02 10.95 8.86
C ILE A 3 4.06 10.18 9.67
N GLY A 4 3.70 9.03 10.23
CA GLY A 4 4.64 8.15 10.91
C GLY A 4 5.44 7.31 9.91
N VAL A 5 6.75 7.27 10.05
CA VAL A 5 7.66 6.49 9.21
C VAL A 5 8.55 5.62 10.08
N ASP A 6 8.56 4.31 9.84
CA ASP A 6 9.51 3.38 10.43
C ASP A 6 10.91 3.61 9.84
N ALA A 7 11.82 4.14 10.66
CA ALA A 7 13.19 4.42 10.26
C ALA A 7 14.05 3.16 10.09
N MET A 8 13.64 2.04 10.69
CA MET A 8 14.50 0.86 10.85
C MET A 8 14.15 -0.28 9.89
N GLY A 9 13.00 -0.20 9.22
CA GLY A 9 12.51 -1.24 8.31
C GLY A 9 13.03 -1.07 6.89
N GLY A 10 13.59 -2.13 6.33
CA GLY A 10 14.07 -2.21 4.93
C GLY A 10 15.54 -2.61 4.83
N ASP A 11 15.93 -3.13 3.68
CA ASP A 11 17.28 -3.67 3.42
C ASP A 11 18.36 -2.56 3.40
N PHE A 12 17.95 -1.33 3.08
CA PHE A 12 18.81 -0.14 3.09
C PHE A 12 18.54 0.79 4.28
N ALA A 13 17.76 0.32 5.26
CA ALA A 13 17.49 1.07 6.47
C ALA A 13 18.71 1.05 7.43
N PRO A 14 18.88 2.08 8.28
CA PRO A 14 18.07 3.29 8.36
C PRO A 14 18.45 4.39 7.35
N GLN A 15 19.54 4.22 6.60
CA GLN A 15 20.09 5.29 5.77
C GLN A 15 19.15 5.76 4.66
N ALA A 16 18.68 4.85 3.80
CA ALA A 16 17.78 5.20 2.70
C ALA A 16 16.47 5.84 3.21
N ILE A 17 15.98 5.40 4.38
CA ILE A 17 14.76 5.96 4.98
C ILE A 17 14.98 7.41 5.40
N VAL A 18 16.07 7.69 6.11
CA VAL A 18 16.38 9.06 6.56
C VAL A 18 16.60 9.99 5.37
N GLU A 19 17.34 9.55 4.35
CA GLU A 19 17.59 10.33 3.13
C GLU A 19 16.28 10.66 2.40
N GLY A 20 15.39 9.68 2.21
CA GLY A 20 14.09 9.90 1.57
C GLY A 20 13.13 10.76 2.39
N VAL A 21 13.17 10.65 3.73
CA VAL A 21 12.40 11.50 4.63
C VAL A 21 12.86 12.96 4.56
N VAL A 22 14.17 13.19 4.51
CA VAL A 22 14.74 14.55 4.36
C VAL A 22 14.38 15.14 3.01
N ALA A 23 14.46 14.36 1.93
CA ALA A 23 14.05 14.79 0.59
C ALA A 23 12.55 15.16 0.56
N ALA A 24 11.68 14.31 1.13
CA ALA A 24 10.26 14.60 1.22
C ALA A 24 9.95 15.86 2.03
N ALA A 25 10.61 16.05 3.18
CA ALA A 25 10.39 17.21 4.04
C ALA A 25 10.57 18.54 3.31
N GLN A 26 11.55 18.63 2.39
CA GLN A 26 11.80 19.84 1.60
C GLN A 26 10.63 20.24 0.69
N ASN A 27 9.82 19.27 0.26
CA ASN A 27 8.71 19.46 -0.67
C ASN A 27 7.34 19.47 0.02
N LEU A 28 7.28 19.16 1.31
CA LEU A 28 6.02 19.04 2.04
C LEU A 28 5.46 20.40 2.49
N PRO A 29 4.12 20.55 2.49
CA PRO A 29 3.47 21.71 3.08
C PRO A 29 3.83 21.90 4.57
N ALA A 30 3.82 23.15 5.03
CA ALA A 30 4.22 23.50 6.40
C ALA A 30 3.36 22.87 7.51
N ASP A 31 2.13 22.45 7.21
CA ASP A 31 1.20 21.79 8.13
C ASP A 31 1.36 20.26 8.17
N VAL A 32 2.29 19.70 7.40
CA VAL A 32 2.64 18.28 7.42
C VAL A 32 3.93 18.09 8.22
N GLN A 33 3.88 17.19 9.20
CA GLN A 33 5.01 16.76 9.99
C GLN A 33 5.28 15.27 9.76
N ILE A 34 6.55 14.88 9.76
CA ILE A 34 7.00 13.50 9.70
C ILE A 34 7.42 13.07 11.10
N VAL A 35 6.89 11.95 11.58
CA VAL A 35 7.26 11.32 12.85
C VAL A 35 8.10 10.09 12.54
N LEU A 36 9.42 10.22 12.67
CA LEU A 36 10.40 9.19 12.34
C LEU A 36 10.65 8.29 13.56
N VAL A 37 10.23 7.04 13.47
CA VAL A 37 10.25 6.08 14.59
C VAL A 37 11.44 5.15 14.46
N GLY A 38 12.36 5.17 15.43
CA GLY A 38 13.54 4.30 15.39
C GLY A 38 14.57 4.59 16.48
N LYS A 39 15.76 4.02 16.32
CA LYS A 39 16.85 4.17 17.28
C LYS A 39 17.35 5.62 17.27
N GLN A 40 17.02 6.37 18.32
CA GLN A 40 17.16 7.83 18.36
C GLN A 40 18.57 8.32 18.02
N ASP A 41 19.61 7.69 18.57
CA ASP A 41 21.00 8.10 18.33
C ASP A 41 21.42 7.91 16.86
N ILE A 42 21.02 6.79 16.24
CA ILE A 42 21.35 6.46 14.85
C ILE A 42 20.62 7.41 13.91
N VAL A 43 19.32 7.60 14.11
CA VAL A 43 18.49 8.49 13.28
C VAL A 43 18.95 9.94 13.40
N SER A 44 19.26 10.41 14.61
CA SER A 44 19.75 11.78 14.84
C SER A 44 21.10 12.03 14.16
N ALA A 45 22.00 11.04 14.15
CA ALA A 45 23.29 11.16 13.47
C ALA A 45 23.11 11.25 11.94
N LEU A 46 22.24 10.44 11.35
CA LEU A 46 21.95 10.46 9.92
C LEU A 46 21.28 11.77 9.47
N LEU A 47 20.34 12.32 10.26
CA LEU A 47 19.72 13.62 9.97
C LEU A 47 20.76 14.74 9.93
N ARG A 48 21.71 14.75 10.89
CA ARG A 48 22.85 15.70 10.89
C ARG A 48 23.75 15.51 9.67
N GLN A 49 24.02 14.26 9.28
CA GLN A 49 24.82 13.96 8.08
C GLN A 49 24.14 14.44 6.80
N CYS A 50 22.81 14.38 6.73
CA CYS A 50 22.02 14.93 5.62
C CYS A 50 21.92 16.47 5.68
N GLY A 51 22.47 17.13 6.71
CA GLY A 51 22.41 18.58 6.87
C GLY A 51 21.00 19.11 7.19
N TYR A 52 20.11 18.26 7.72
CA TYR A 52 18.75 18.66 8.04
C TYR A 52 18.68 19.42 9.38
N ASP A 53 18.13 20.63 9.36
CA ASP A 53 17.95 21.53 10.51
C ASP A 53 16.49 22.00 10.72
N GLY A 54 15.55 21.49 9.93
CA GLY A 54 14.15 21.89 9.94
C GLY A 54 13.34 21.34 11.13
N ALA A 55 12.16 21.90 11.36
CA ALA A 55 11.24 21.49 12.44
C ALA A 55 10.14 20.50 12.00
N GLN A 56 10.12 20.08 10.73
CA GLN A 56 9.08 19.19 10.19
C GLN A 56 9.28 17.71 10.57
N ILE A 57 10.48 17.30 10.98
CA ILE A 57 10.80 15.93 11.37
C ILE A 57 10.89 15.84 12.90
N GLU A 58 10.01 15.05 13.50
CA GLU A 58 10.00 14.65 14.91
C GLU A 58 10.57 13.23 15.03
N ILE A 59 11.46 12.98 15.99
CA ILE A 59 12.01 11.63 16.24
C ILE A 59 11.29 11.01 17.43
N VAL A 60 10.77 9.79 17.26
CA VAL A 60 10.24 8.97 18.36
C VAL A 60 11.15 7.76 18.55
N ALA A 61 11.64 7.58 19.77
CA ALA A 61 12.56 6.49 20.10
C ALA A 61 11.86 5.12 20.03
N ALA A 62 12.53 4.18 19.40
CA ALA A 62 12.23 2.75 19.46
C ALA A 62 13.54 1.96 19.52
N ASP A 63 13.69 1.15 20.57
CA ASP A 63 14.97 0.49 20.88
C ASP A 63 15.16 -0.82 20.10
N GLU A 64 14.06 -1.43 19.67
CA GLU A 64 14.07 -2.72 18.98
C GLU A 64 13.79 -2.57 17.48
N THR A 65 14.13 -3.61 16.72
CA THR A 65 13.85 -3.69 15.29
C THR A 65 13.35 -5.10 14.97
N ILE A 66 12.33 -5.19 14.11
CA ILE A 66 11.87 -6.46 13.55
C ILE A 66 12.60 -6.65 12.22
N GLU A 67 13.45 -7.67 12.16
CA GLU A 67 14.23 -8.00 10.98
C GLU A 67 13.34 -8.65 9.89
N MET A 68 13.76 -8.52 8.63
CA MET A 68 12.96 -8.97 7.47
C MET A 68 12.64 -10.47 7.48
N GLY A 69 13.52 -11.31 8.03
CA GLY A 69 13.34 -12.77 8.08
C GLY A 69 12.57 -13.28 9.31
N GLU A 70 12.15 -12.41 10.23
CA GLU A 70 11.48 -12.86 11.45
C GLU A 70 10.02 -13.27 11.20
N HIS A 71 9.54 -14.23 12.00
CA HIS A 71 8.13 -14.63 11.94
C HIS A 71 7.23 -13.49 12.45
N PRO A 72 6.34 -12.92 11.61
CA PRO A 72 5.63 -11.66 11.90
C PRO A 72 4.93 -11.58 13.26
N ALA A 73 4.09 -12.56 13.56
CA ALA A 73 3.28 -12.54 14.78
C ALA A 73 4.09 -12.78 16.07
N LEU A 74 5.22 -13.47 15.96
CA LEU A 74 6.10 -13.71 17.11
C LEU A 74 6.95 -12.48 17.38
N ALA A 75 7.52 -11.89 16.33
CA ALA A 75 8.35 -10.69 16.43
C ALA A 75 7.60 -9.53 17.08
N LEU A 76 6.38 -9.22 16.65
CA LEU A 76 5.57 -8.16 17.25
C LEU A 76 5.23 -8.42 18.72
N LYS A 77 5.00 -9.68 19.10
CA LYS A 77 4.71 -10.05 20.48
C LYS A 77 5.95 -9.97 21.37
N GLN A 78 7.11 -10.35 20.85
CA GLN A 78 8.37 -10.40 21.58
C GLN A 78 9.08 -9.05 21.66
N LYS A 79 8.89 -8.21 20.64
CA LYS A 79 9.53 -6.89 20.49
C LYS A 79 8.47 -5.76 20.44
N PRO A 80 7.70 -5.55 21.52
CA PRO A 80 6.66 -4.53 21.55
C PRO A 80 7.22 -3.11 21.41
N ASN A 81 8.51 -2.89 21.72
CA ASN A 81 9.21 -1.61 21.58
C ASN A 81 10.00 -1.53 20.26
N SER A 82 9.66 -2.37 19.28
CA SER A 82 10.19 -2.25 17.91
C SER A 82 9.65 -1.00 17.23
N SER A 83 10.38 -0.47 16.24
CA SER A 83 9.92 0.69 15.46
C SER A 83 8.53 0.48 14.84
N ILE A 84 8.24 -0.72 14.33
CA ILE A 84 6.91 -1.12 13.85
C ILE A 84 5.89 -1.14 15.01
N GLY A 85 6.22 -1.75 16.14
CA GLY A 85 5.35 -1.83 17.32
C GLY A 85 4.99 -0.44 17.88
N VAL A 86 5.99 0.42 18.05
CA VAL A 86 5.84 1.81 18.49
C VAL A 86 5.02 2.61 17.48
N GLY A 87 5.32 2.49 16.19
CA GLY A 87 4.57 3.16 15.12
C GLY A 87 3.08 2.83 15.11
N PHE A 88 2.72 1.54 15.25
CA PHE A 88 1.32 1.16 15.41
C PHE A 88 0.72 1.64 16.74
N GLY A 89 1.50 1.70 17.81
CA GLY A 89 1.09 2.30 19.07
C GLY A 89 0.69 3.78 18.90
N LEU A 90 1.49 4.56 18.16
CA LEU A 90 1.19 5.95 17.83
C LEU A 90 -0.06 6.07 16.95
N LEU A 91 -0.21 5.20 15.94
CA LEU A 91 -1.38 5.22 15.07
C LEU A 91 -2.66 4.91 15.86
N LYS A 92 -2.61 3.93 16.75
CA LYS A 92 -3.74 3.54 17.61
C LYS A 92 -4.19 4.65 18.56
N THR A 93 -3.27 5.48 19.03
CA THR A 93 -3.60 6.62 19.92
C THR A 93 -3.91 7.91 19.15
N ASN A 94 -3.95 7.86 17.81
CA ASN A 94 -4.10 9.02 16.93
C ASN A 94 -2.99 10.08 17.11
N ALA A 95 -1.80 9.65 17.51
CA ALA A 95 -0.62 10.52 17.56
C ALA A 95 0.00 10.74 16.15
N ILE A 96 -0.35 9.88 15.20
CA ILE A 96 -0.05 10.00 13.76
C ILE A 96 -1.31 9.66 12.95
N ASP A 97 -1.43 10.20 11.74
CA ASP A 97 -2.58 10.02 10.84
C ASP A 97 -2.43 8.79 9.90
N ILE A 98 -1.19 8.37 9.68
CA ILE A 98 -0.79 7.22 8.85
C ILE A 98 0.53 6.66 9.36
N PHE A 99 0.71 5.35 9.26
CA PHE A 99 1.99 4.69 9.52
C PHE A 99 2.55 4.01 8.27
N CYS A 100 3.81 4.30 7.96
CA CYS A 100 4.52 3.82 6.77
C CYS A 100 5.76 3.02 7.16
N SER A 101 6.03 1.90 6.48
CA SER A 101 7.25 1.11 6.69
C SER A 101 7.66 0.35 5.44
N ALA A 102 8.96 0.28 5.19
CA ALA A 102 9.60 -0.64 4.24
C ALA A 102 10.06 -1.96 4.92
N GLY A 103 9.70 -2.17 6.18
CA GLY A 103 10.04 -3.36 6.95
C GLY A 103 9.21 -4.60 6.59
N ASN A 104 9.24 -5.60 7.45
CA ASN A 104 8.58 -6.88 7.21
C ASN A 104 7.07 -6.69 6.93
N THR A 105 6.64 -6.99 5.70
CA THR A 105 5.24 -6.82 5.24
C THR A 105 4.26 -7.60 6.12
N GLY A 106 4.62 -8.81 6.54
CA GLY A 106 3.81 -9.60 7.46
C GLY A 106 3.65 -8.93 8.82
N ALA A 107 4.71 -8.33 9.36
CA ALA A 107 4.65 -7.60 10.62
C ALA A 107 3.78 -6.35 10.48
N MET A 108 3.81 -5.66 9.34
CA MET A 108 2.88 -4.56 9.05
C MET A 108 1.43 -5.02 9.01
N LEU A 109 1.13 -6.13 8.33
CA LEU A 109 -0.23 -6.70 8.27
C LEU A 109 -0.74 -7.09 9.66
N VAL A 110 0.07 -7.87 10.39
CA VAL A 110 -0.27 -8.35 11.73
C VAL A 110 -0.39 -7.19 12.72
N GLY A 111 0.51 -6.22 12.67
CA GLY A 111 0.50 -5.02 13.51
C GLY A 111 -0.75 -4.18 13.28
N ALA A 112 -1.16 -3.98 12.03
CA ALA A 112 -2.39 -3.27 11.71
C ALA A 112 -3.63 -4.01 12.27
N MET A 113 -3.71 -5.32 12.05
CA MET A 113 -4.83 -6.13 12.53
C MET A 113 -4.95 -6.16 14.06
N PHE A 114 -3.84 -6.20 14.80
CA PHE A 114 -3.87 -6.20 16.27
C PHE A 114 -4.08 -4.81 16.87
N SER A 115 -3.49 -3.77 16.28
CA SER A 115 -3.49 -2.43 16.86
C SER A 115 -4.72 -1.62 16.49
N ILE A 116 -5.09 -1.60 15.21
CA ILE A 116 -6.22 -0.81 14.68
C ILE A 116 -7.40 -1.66 14.20
N LYS A 117 -7.22 -2.99 14.07
CA LYS A 117 -8.25 -3.95 13.63
C LYS A 117 -8.71 -3.74 12.19
N THR A 118 -9.31 -4.77 11.61
CA THR A 118 -10.01 -4.67 10.34
C THR A 118 -11.31 -3.88 10.49
N LEU A 119 -11.81 -3.34 9.38
CA LEU A 119 -13.14 -2.75 9.33
C LEU A 119 -14.20 -3.81 9.66
N ALA A 120 -15.32 -3.38 10.25
CA ALA A 120 -16.43 -4.27 10.56
C ALA A 120 -16.92 -4.99 9.30
N GLY A 121 -17.23 -6.29 9.43
CA GLY A 121 -17.64 -7.12 8.30
C GLY A 121 -16.52 -7.58 7.37
N LEU A 122 -15.29 -7.09 7.55
CA LEU A 122 -14.13 -7.52 6.75
C LEU A 122 -13.21 -8.45 7.56
N PRO A 123 -13.05 -9.73 7.15
CA PRO A 123 -12.26 -10.68 7.92
C PRO A 123 -10.74 -10.45 7.76
N ARG A 124 -10.29 -9.96 6.59
CA ARG A 124 -8.88 -9.72 6.29
C ARG A 124 -8.71 -8.47 5.43
N PRO A 125 -7.68 -7.64 5.66
CA PRO A 125 -7.38 -6.48 4.84
C PRO A 125 -6.73 -6.91 3.51
N ALA A 126 -6.58 -5.98 2.57
CA ALA A 126 -5.91 -6.20 1.29
C ALA A 126 -4.85 -5.15 1.02
N ILE A 127 -3.82 -5.50 0.24
CA ILE A 127 -2.83 -4.54 -0.23
C ILE A 127 -3.30 -4.01 -1.59
N ALA A 128 -3.39 -2.68 -1.73
CA ALA A 128 -3.96 -1.99 -2.87
C ALA A 128 -2.89 -1.54 -3.88
N GLY A 129 -2.52 -2.39 -4.84
CA GLY A 129 -1.51 -2.03 -5.84
C GLY A 129 -2.00 -0.98 -6.85
N PHE A 130 -1.11 -0.12 -7.31
CA PHE A 130 -1.43 0.86 -8.36
C PHE A 130 -0.87 0.40 -9.71
N VAL A 131 -1.77 0.08 -10.64
CA VAL A 131 -1.44 -0.41 -11.97
C VAL A 131 -1.45 0.78 -12.94
N PRO A 132 -0.30 1.18 -13.51
CA PRO A 132 -0.25 2.33 -14.40
C PRO A 132 -1.09 2.07 -15.66
N GLN A 133 -1.81 3.07 -16.15
CA GLN A 133 -2.67 2.94 -17.33
C GLN A 133 -2.14 3.80 -18.49
N LYS A 134 -2.46 3.42 -19.74
CA LYS A 134 -2.01 4.15 -20.95
C LYS A 134 -2.45 5.61 -20.97
N SER A 135 -3.58 5.96 -20.36
CA SER A 135 -4.00 7.36 -20.17
C SER A 135 -3.11 8.19 -19.25
N GLY A 136 -2.17 7.55 -18.53
CA GLY A 136 -1.24 8.17 -17.59
C GLY A 136 -1.67 8.06 -16.12
N GLY A 137 -2.91 7.63 -15.84
CA GLY A 137 -3.44 7.38 -14.50
C GLY A 137 -3.08 6.01 -13.92
N TYR A 138 -3.77 5.62 -12.85
CA TYR A 138 -3.63 4.31 -12.22
C TYR A 138 -4.99 3.64 -12.03
N ALA A 139 -5.05 2.33 -12.25
CA ALA A 139 -6.11 1.47 -11.73
C ALA A 139 -5.68 0.87 -10.38
N VAL A 140 -6.64 0.60 -9.50
CA VAL A 140 -6.39 0.02 -8.18
C VAL A 140 -6.58 -1.49 -8.24
N MET A 141 -5.54 -2.27 -7.94
CA MET A 141 -5.62 -3.73 -7.91
C MET A 141 -5.68 -4.25 -6.48
N LEU A 142 -6.66 -5.11 -6.21
CA LEU A 142 -6.90 -5.71 -4.90
C LEU A 142 -7.19 -7.21 -5.06
N ASP A 143 -6.40 -8.12 -4.52
CA ASP A 143 -5.24 -7.97 -3.61
C ASP A 143 -3.91 -8.21 -4.36
N ILE A 144 -2.80 -7.64 -3.87
CA ILE A 144 -1.46 -7.87 -4.42
C ILE A 144 -0.51 -8.62 -3.47
N GLY A 145 -1.01 -9.20 -2.37
CA GLY A 145 -0.21 -10.15 -1.59
C GLY A 145 -0.54 -10.27 -0.10
N ALA A 146 -1.59 -9.62 0.42
CA ALA A 146 -1.98 -9.87 1.82
C ALA A 146 -2.60 -11.27 2.01
N ASN A 147 -3.32 -11.76 1.01
CA ASN A 147 -4.10 -12.99 1.06
C ASN A 147 -3.82 -13.86 -0.16
N ALA A 148 -2.88 -14.79 -0.03
CA ALA A 148 -2.60 -15.77 -1.09
C ALA A 148 -3.86 -16.55 -1.50
N ASP A 149 -4.65 -17.01 -0.51
CA ASP A 149 -5.92 -17.69 -0.74
C ASP A 149 -7.12 -16.82 -0.30
N CYS A 150 -8.04 -16.59 -1.24
CA CYS A 150 -9.26 -15.81 -1.03
C CYS A 150 -10.52 -16.68 -1.15
N LYS A 151 -11.61 -16.20 -0.56
CA LYS A 151 -12.97 -16.73 -0.77
C LYS A 151 -13.76 -15.78 -1.70
N PRO A 152 -14.81 -16.24 -2.40
CA PRO A 152 -15.56 -15.39 -3.30
C PRO A 152 -16.11 -14.11 -2.65
N GLU A 153 -16.63 -14.23 -1.42
CA GLU A 153 -17.18 -13.10 -0.67
C GLU A 153 -16.10 -12.10 -0.28
N MET A 154 -14.85 -12.54 -0.13
CA MET A 154 -13.74 -11.63 0.15
C MET A 154 -13.41 -10.77 -1.07
N LEU A 155 -13.40 -11.36 -2.27
CA LEU A 155 -13.15 -10.63 -3.52
C LEU A 155 -14.29 -9.67 -3.84
N GLU A 156 -15.54 -10.04 -3.55
CA GLU A 156 -16.68 -9.13 -3.63
C GLU A 156 -16.47 -7.89 -2.74
N ARG A 157 -16.04 -8.09 -1.49
CA ARG A 157 -15.70 -6.98 -0.59
C ARG A 157 -14.52 -6.15 -1.09
N PHE A 158 -13.53 -6.76 -1.73
CA PHE A 158 -12.44 -6.02 -2.37
C PHE A 158 -12.95 -5.15 -3.52
N GLY A 159 -13.99 -5.56 -4.24
CA GLY A 159 -14.68 -4.72 -5.22
C GLY A 159 -15.29 -3.46 -4.60
N ILE A 160 -16.00 -3.59 -3.47
CA ILE A 160 -16.53 -2.43 -2.73
C ILE A 160 -15.39 -1.51 -2.25
N ILE A 161 -14.40 -2.09 -1.57
CA ILE A 161 -13.27 -1.36 -0.99
C ILE A 161 -12.49 -0.63 -2.08
N GLY A 162 -12.18 -1.31 -3.18
CA GLY A 162 -11.46 -0.76 -4.32
C GLY A 162 -12.23 0.36 -4.99
N SER A 163 -13.54 0.21 -5.19
CA SER A 163 -14.39 1.26 -5.75
C SER A 163 -14.34 2.52 -4.90
N ILE A 164 -14.60 2.42 -3.60
CA ILE A 164 -14.59 3.58 -2.69
C ILE A 164 -13.19 4.18 -2.58
N PHE A 165 -12.15 3.34 -2.52
CA PHE A 165 -10.77 3.80 -2.50
C PHE A 165 -10.43 4.58 -3.78
N ALA A 166 -10.81 4.06 -4.95
CA ALA A 166 -10.59 4.70 -6.24
C ALA A 166 -11.33 6.04 -6.33
N GLN A 167 -12.58 6.07 -5.88
CA GLN A 167 -13.42 7.26 -5.86
C GLN A 167 -12.79 8.40 -5.04
N HIS A 168 -12.35 8.09 -3.82
CA HIS A 168 -11.83 9.13 -2.92
C HIS A 168 -10.35 9.48 -3.13
N THR A 169 -9.55 8.54 -3.64
CA THR A 169 -8.10 8.76 -3.82
C THR A 169 -7.79 9.34 -5.20
N PHE A 170 -8.52 8.91 -6.23
CA PHE A 170 -8.28 9.29 -7.63
C PHE A 170 -9.41 10.17 -8.20
N ASN A 171 -10.42 10.55 -7.40
CA ASN A 171 -11.55 11.38 -7.81
C ASN A 171 -12.35 10.81 -8.99
N ILE A 172 -12.52 9.48 -9.02
CA ILE A 172 -13.31 8.78 -10.04
C ILE A 172 -14.74 8.59 -9.54
N GLU A 173 -15.70 9.33 -10.08
CA GLU A 173 -17.07 9.39 -9.51
C GLU A 173 -17.78 8.02 -9.45
N ASN A 174 -17.64 7.20 -10.50
CA ASN A 174 -18.26 5.88 -10.60
C ASN A 174 -17.25 4.82 -11.11
N PRO A 175 -16.31 4.39 -10.26
CA PRO A 175 -15.19 3.53 -10.67
C PRO A 175 -15.67 2.21 -11.24
N ARG A 176 -15.20 1.88 -12.45
CA ARG A 176 -15.44 0.59 -13.08
C ARG A 176 -14.64 -0.46 -12.33
N VAL A 177 -15.31 -1.54 -11.94
CA VAL A 177 -14.71 -2.67 -11.23
C VAL A 177 -14.73 -3.88 -12.13
N ALA A 178 -13.56 -4.49 -12.34
CA ALA A 178 -13.43 -5.70 -13.15
C ALA A 178 -12.77 -6.82 -12.35
N LEU A 179 -13.08 -8.06 -12.74
CA LEU A 179 -12.46 -9.26 -12.17
C LEU A 179 -11.33 -9.74 -13.08
N MET A 180 -10.12 -9.89 -12.54
CA MET A 180 -9.00 -10.48 -13.27
C MET A 180 -9.29 -11.95 -13.57
N ASN A 181 -9.19 -12.33 -14.84
CA ASN A 181 -9.58 -13.66 -15.31
C ASN A 181 -8.75 -14.13 -16.52
N ILE A 182 -8.99 -15.37 -16.95
CA ILE A 182 -8.36 -16.02 -18.12
C ILE A 182 -9.21 -15.92 -19.40
N GLY A 183 -10.28 -15.12 -19.35
CA GLY A 183 -11.21 -14.89 -20.46
C GLY A 183 -12.30 -13.90 -20.07
N GLU A 184 -12.87 -13.23 -21.06
CA GLU A 184 -13.89 -12.19 -20.87
C GLU A 184 -15.27 -12.77 -20.54
N GLU A 185 -15.55 -14.03 -20.89
CA GLU A 185 -16.85 -14.65 -20.68
C GLU A 185 -17.12 -14.97 -19.20
N GLU A 186 -18.37 -14.84 -18.76
CA GLU A 186 -18.79 -14.99 -17.34
C GLU A 186 -18.40 -16.35 -16.71
N GLN A 187 -18.35 -17.39 -17.54
CA GLN A 187 -18.10 -18.78 -17.13
C GLN A 187 -16.60 -19.08 -16.95
N LYS A 188 -15.71 -18.14 -17.29
CA LYS A 188 -14.26 -18.37 -17.33
C LYS A 188 -13.62 -18.23 -15.96
N GLY A 189 -12.47 -18.87 -15.83
CA GLY A 189 -11.66 -18.83 -14.62
C GLY A 189 -11.87 -20.02 -13.72
N THR A 190 -11.25 -19.92 -12.56
CA THR A 190 -11.34 -20.91 -11.49
C THR A 190 -12.74 -20.88 -10.84
N ILE A 191 -13.04 -21.87 -10.01
CA ILE A 191 -14.28 -21.86 -9.19
C ILE A 191 -14.36 -20.56 -8.36
N LEU A 192 -13.23 -20.10 -7.81
CA LEU A 192 -13.17 -18.82 -7.11
C LEU A 192 -13.63 -17.67 -8.01
N ALA A 193 -13.07 -17.54 -9.21
CA ALA A 193 -13.42 -16.47 -10.14
C ALA A 193 -14.90 -16.54 -10.59
N GLN A 194 -15.40 -17.74 -10.92
CA GLN A 194 -16.78 -17.93 -11.35
C GLN A 194 -17.79 -17.57 -10.25
N GLU A 195 -17.55 -17.97 -9.00
CA GLU A 195 -18.42 -17.62 -7.89
C GLU A 195 -18.29 -16.13 -7.52
N THR A 196 -17.08 -15.55 -7.58
CA THR A 196 -16.88 -14.10 -7.38
C THR A 196 -17.61 -13.28 -8.44
N TYR A 197 -17.59 -13.70 -9.71
CA TYR A 197 -18.30 -13.02 -10.78
C TYR A 197 -19.79 -12.85 -10.45
N LYS A 198 -20.44 -13.93 -9.99
CA LYS A 198 -21.86 -13.90 -9.60
C LYS A 198 -22.11 -12.90 -8.47
N LEU A 199 -21.23 -12.88 -7.47
CA LEU A 199 -21.35 -11.98 -6.33
C LEU A 199 -21.15 -10.51 -6.71
N LEU A 200 -20.14 -10.21 -7.54
CA LEU A 200 -19.89 -8.86 -8.05
C LEU A 200 -21.04 -8.36 -8.92
N GLN A 201 -21.54 -9.21 -9.83
CA GLN A 201 -22.68 -8.87 -10.70
C GLN A 201 -23.97 -8.63 -9.92
N ALA A 202 -24.19 -9.39 -8.83
CA ALA A 202 -25.38 -9.25 -8.00
C ALA A 202 -25.31 -8.04 -7.03
N ASN A 203 -24.15 -7.41 -6.83
CA ASN A 203 -24.01 -6.31 -5.89
C ASN A 203 -24.27 -4.94 -6.56
N PRO A 204 -25.37 -4.24 -6.22
CA PRO A 204 -25.71 -2.94 -6.81
C PRO A 204 -24.78 -1.78 -6.37
N GLN A 205 -23.93 -1.99 -5.36
CA GLN A 205 -22.95 -0.99 -4.91
C GLN A 205 -21.68 -0.97 -5.77
N ILE A 206 -21.54 -1.91 -6.71
CA ILE A 206 -20.37 -2.07 -7.54
C ILE A 206 -20.76 -1.80 -9.00
N ASN A 207 -20.06 -0.87 -9.64
CA ASN A 207 -20.14 -0.70 -11.09
C ASN A 207 -19.30 -1.79 -11.79
N PHE A 208 -19.81 -3.02 -11.75
CA PHE A 208 -19.11 -4.19 -12.25
C PHE A 208 -19.16 -4.24 -13.78
N VAL A 209 -17.99 -4.22 -14.43
CA VAL A 209 -17.84 -4.22 -15.90
C VAL A 209 -17.44 -5.57 -16.48
N GLY A 210 -17.50 -6.63 -15.67
CA GLY A 210 -17.22 -8.00 -16.09
C GLY A 210 -15.77 -8.44 -15.86
N ASN A 211 -15.36 -9.47 -16.61
CA ASN A 211 -14.00 -9.99 -16.56
C ASN A 211 -13.06 -9.16 -17.43
N ILE A 212 -11.80 -9.07 -17.02
CA ILE A 212 -10.69 -8.61 -17.87
C ILE A 212 -9.58 -9.65 -17.90
N GLU A 213 -8.81 -9.64 -18.98
CA GLU A 213 -7.65 -10.53 -19.14
C GLU A 213 -6.33 -9.77 -18.89
N GLY A 214 -5.23 -10.52 -18.73
CA GLY A 214 -3.89 -9.92 -18.58
C GLY A 214 -3.47 -9.01 -19.76
N LYS A 215 -4.04 -9.21 -20.95
CA LYS A 215 -3.80 -8.33 -22.12
C LYS A 215 -4.37 -6.91 -21.92
N ASP A 216 -5.38 -6.78 -21.06
CA ASP A 216 -6.11 -5.53 -20.83
C ASP A 216 -5.56 -4.73 -19.64
N PHE A 217 -4.52 -5.25 -18.98
CA PHE A 217 -4.05 -4.78 -17.67
C PHE A 217 -3.67 -3.29 -17.64
N PHE A 218 -3.23 -2.74 -18.78
CA PHE A 218 -2.82 -1.34 -18.94
C PHE A 218 -3.75 -0.52 -19.86
N ASP A 219 -4.88 -1.10 -20.30
CA ASP A 219 -5.69 -0.61 -21.43
C ASP A 219 -6.83 0.34 -21.05
N ASP A 220 -6.80 0.94 -19.86
CA ASP A 220 -7.81 1.88 -19.36
C ASP A 220 -9.24 1.29 -19.31
N LYS A 221 -9.37 -0.05 -19.34
CA LYS A 221 -10.67 -0.74 -19.37
C LYS A 221 -11.40 -0.71 -18.02
N THR A 222 -10.68 -0.55 -16.93
CA THR A 222 -11.22 -0.57 -15.57
C THR A 222 -10.44 0.39 -14.67
N ASP A 223 -11.07 0.79 -13.57
CA ASP A 223 -10.46 1.66 -12.56
C ASP A 223 -10.08 0.85 -11.31
N VAL A 224 -10.71 -0.32 -11.13
CA VAL A 224 -10.44 -1.30 -10.06
C VAL A 224 -10.32 -2.70 -10.65
N ILE A 225 -9.28 -3.43 -10.26
CA ILE A 225 -9.01 -4.81 -10.66
C ILE A 225 -9.09 -5.70 -9.42
N VAL A 226 -10.09 -6.56 -9.35
CA VAL A 226 -10.27 -7.52 -8.26
C VAL A 226 -9.57 -8.83 -8.60
N THR A 227 -8.81 -9.37 -7.65
CA THR A 227 -8.11 -10.66 -7.76
C THR A 227 -7.72 -11.21 -6.39
N ASP A 228 -7.29 -12.46 -6.32
CA ASP A 228 -6.61 -13.00 -5.14
C ASP A 228 -5.16 -12.50 -5.05
N GLY A 229 -4.60 -12.53 -3.84
CA GLY A 229 -3.25 -11.99 -3.59
C GLY A 229 -2.14 -12.80 -4.25
N PHE A 230 -2.34 -14.09 -4.56
CA PHE A 230 -1.35 -14.87 -5.28
C PHE A 230 -1.24 -14.39 -6.73
N THR A 231 -2.38 -14.31 -7.42
CA THR A 231 -2.47 -13.83 -8.80
C THR A 231 -1.98 -12.38 -8.90
N GLY A 232 -2.45 -11.49 -8.02
CA GLY A 232 -2.07 -10.08 -8.08
C GLY A 232 -0.59 -9.83 -7.80
N ASN A 233 0.00 -10.55 -6.83
CA ASN A 233 1.43 -10.43 -6.56
C ASN A 233 2.28 -10.88 -7.76
N ALA A 234 1.92 -12.03 -8.36
CA ALA A 234 2.63 -12.55 -9.53
C ALA A 234 2.58 -11.57 -10.71
N MET A 235 1.43 -10.93 -10.96
CA MET A 235 1.29 -9.93 -12.01
C MET A 235 2.12 -8.67 -11.75
N PHE A 236 2.13 -8.16 -10.52
CA PHE A 236 2.96 -7.01 -10.14
C PHE A 236 4.45 -7.31 -10.29
N LYS A 237 4.92 -8.48 -9.83
CA LYS A 237 6.32 -8.89 -9.99
C LYS A 237 6.73 -9.08 -11.45
N LEU A 238 5.82 -9.55 -12.29
CA LEU A 238 6.05 -9.60 -13.73
C LEU A 238 6.17 -8.18 -14.33
N ALA A 239 5.31 -7.24 -13.95
CA ALA A 239 5.38 -5.85 -14.42
C ALA A 239 6.71 -5.17 -14.00
N GLU A 240 7.14 -5.33 -12.74
CA GLU A 240 8.44 -4.85 -12.26
C GLU A 240 9.61 -5.45 -13.07
N SER A 241 9.49 -6.72 -13.47
CA SER A 241 10.52 -7.37 -14.30
C SER A 241 10.65 -6.76 -15.70
N PHE A 242 9.53 -6.28 -16.27
CA PHE A 242 9.54 -5.57 -17.55
C PHE A 242 10.26 -4.23 -17.44
N TYR A 243 10.09 -3.49 -16.35
CA TYR A 243 10.85 -2.26 -16.09
C TYR A 243 12.37 -2.53 -16.05
N ASN A 244 12.79 -3.57 -15.33
CA ASN A 244 14.20 -3.96 -15.26
C ASN A 244 14.75 -4.33 -16.65
N LEU A 245 13.97 -5.08 -17.44
CA LEU A 245 14.35 -5.45 -18.80
C LEU A 245 14.45 -4.22 -19.72
N ALA A 246 13.48 -3.31 -19.67
CA ALA A 246 13.48 -2.07 -20.45
C ALA A 246 14.70 -1.20 -20.12
N THR A 247 15.00 -1.04 -18.82
CA THR A 247 16.19 -0.33 -18.34
C THR A 247 17.47 -0.95 -18.87
N TYR A 248 17.61 -2.28 -18.78
CA TYR A 248 18.75 -3.02 -19.34
C TYR A 248 18.91 -2.81 -20.85
N ARG A 249 17.80 -2.66 -21.56
CA ARG A 249 17.77 -2.41 -23.01
C ARG A 249 17.91 -0.93 -23.39
N GLY A 250 17.96 -0.01 -22.42
CA GLY A 250 17.97 1.43 -22.67
C GLY A 250 16.65 1.97 -23.24
N ILE A 251 15.54 1.26 -23.05
CA ILE A 251 14.20 1.71 -23.42
C ILE A 251 13.73 2.69 -22.35
N LYS A 252 13.30 3.88 -22.76
CA LYS A 252 12.68 4.89 -21.90
C LYS A 252 11.26 5.10 -22.33
N ASP A 253 10.32 4.84 -21.45
CA ASP A 253 8.90 4.97 -21.70
C ASP A 253 8.19 5.27 -20.39
N GLU A 254 7.34 6.31 -20.37
CA GLU A 254 6.72 6.80 -19.14
C GLU A 254 5.83 5.76 -18.47
N LEU A 255 5.13 4.92 -19.25
CA LEU A 255 4.27 3.87 -18.70
C LEU A 255 5.13 2.76 -18.07
N ILE A 256 6.20 2.36 -18.74
CA ILE A 256 7.13 1.35 -18.23
C ILE A 256 7.85 1.85 -16.98
N ASP A 257 8.26 3.12 -16.95
CA ASP A 257 8.93 3.73 -15.80
C ASP A 257 8.01 3.73 -14.56
N LYS A 258 6.69 3.87 -14.74
CA LYS A 258 5.70 3.75 -13.66
C LYS A 258 5.52 2.32 -13.13
N MET A 259 6.05 1.29 -13.81
CA MET A 259 6.10 -0.08 -13.30
C MET A 259 7.24 -0.31 -12.31
N ASN A 260 8.15 0.67 -12.15
CA ASN A 260 9.14 0.65 -11.07
C ASN A 260 8.42 0.84 -9.72
N TYR A 261 8.71 -0.03 -8.75
CA TYR A 261 8.18 0.08 -7.39
C TYR A 261 8.49 1.44 -6.75
N GLU A 262 9.60 2.09 -7.13
CA GLU A 262 9.98 3.41 -6.62
C GLU A 262 9.07 4.54 -7.11
N ALA A 263 8.36 4.38 -8.24
CA ALA A 263 7.53 5.43 -8.82
C ALA A 263 6.35 5.82 -7.91
N VAL A 264 5.80 4.83 -7.19
CA VAL A 264 4.79 5.05 -6.15
C VAL A 264 5.43 5.01 -4.77
N GLY A 265 6.46 4.18 -4.57
CA GLY A 265 7.23 4.11 -3.33
C GLY A 265 6.61 3.25 -2.24
N GLY A 266 5.28 3.18 -2.17
CA GLY A 266 4.58 2.32 -1.21
C GLY A 266 3.15 2.00 -1.59
N THR A 267 2.62 0.94 -1.01
CA THR A 267 1.28 0.43 -1.31
C THR A 267 0.36 0.54 -0.10
N PRO A 268 -0.85 1.11 -0.23
CA PRO A 268 -1.82 1.16 0.85
C PRO A 268 -2.25 -0.22 1.34
N LEU A 269 -2.38 -0.37 2.65
CA LEU A 269 -3.13 -1.46 3.27
C LEU A 269 -4.56 -0.98 3.53
N VAL A 270 -5.52 -1.56 2.83
CA VAL A 270 -6.94 -1.16 2.89
C VAL A 270 -7.77 -2.20 3.66
N GLY A 271 -8.88 -1.75 4.26
CA GLY A 271 -9.75 -2.61 5.06
C GLY A 271 -9.39 -2.66 6.55
N VAL A 272 -8.63 -1.70 7.07
CA VAL A 272 -8.31 -1.50 8.50
C VAL A 272 -8.85 -0.16 9.02
N ASN A 273 -9.03 -0.01 10.34
CA ASN A 273 -9.51 1.25 10.94
C ASN A 273 -8.39 2.30 11.07
N GLY A 274 -7.78 2.68 9.94
CA GLY A 274 -6.72 3.67 9.88
C GLY A 274 -5.97 3.64 8.56
N ASN A 275 -4.98 4.51 8.42
CA ASN A 275 -4.14 4.54 7.23
C ASN A 275 -2.80 3.84 7.50
N VAL A 276 -2.44 2.91 6.62
CA VAL A 276 -1.17 2.19 6.67
C VAL A 276 -0.63 2.06 5.25
N MET A 277 0.67 2.29 5.08
CA MET A 277 1.36 2.15 3.79
C MET A 277 2.58 1.25 3.94
N ILE A 278 2.76 0.34 2.99
CA ILE A 278 3.83 -0.66 3.00
C ILE A 278 4.70 -0.44 1.77
N ALA A 279 5.95 -0.07 1.99
CA ALA A 279 6.97 0.04 0.96
C ALA A 279 7.67 -1.29 0.72
N HIS A 280 8.40 -1.38 -0.41
CA HIS A 280 9.21 -2.57 -0.70
C HIS A 280 10.41 -2.66 0.25
N GLY A 281 10.83 -3.87 0.64
CA GLY A 281 12.04 -4.08 1.45
C GLY A 281 13.30 -3.38 0.91
N MET A 282 13.47 -3.33 -0.41
CA MET A 282 14.61 -2.70 -1.09
C MET A 282 14.38 -1.21 -1.40
N SER A 283 13.50 -0.52 -0.67
CA SER A 283 13.19 0.89 -0.96
C SER A 283 14.41 1.79 -0.84
N SER A 284 14.72 2.50 -1.93
CA SER A 284 15.69 3.58 -1.96
C SER A 284 15.13 4.87 -1.34
N ALA A 285 15.98 5.89 -1.19
CA ALA A 285 15.54 7.22 -0.75
C ALA A 285 14.42 7.79 -1.65
N LEU A 286 14.48 7.57 -2.96
CA LEU A 286 13.45 8.02 -3.90
C LEU A 286 12.11 7.30 -3.66
N ALA A 287 12.14 5.99 -3.43
CA ALA A 287 10.94 5.25 -3.05
C ALA A 287 10.31 5.80 -1.76
N ILE A 288 11.12 6.10 -0.75
CA ILE A 288 10.62 6.62 0.52
C ILE A 288 10.06 8.05 0.36
N GLU A 289 10.70 8.89 -0.43
CA GLU A 289 10.19 10.22 -0.77
C GLU A 289 8.80 10.13 -1.42
N ASN A 290 8.67 9.30 -2.46
CA ASN A 290 7.42 9.10 -3.18
C ASN A 290 6.33 8.47 -2.29
N MET A 291 6.71 7.53 -1.42
CA MET A 291 5.80 6.91 -0.43
C MET A 291 5.19 7.98 0.49
N ILE A 292 5.98 8.94 0.97
CA ILE A 292 5.50 9.99 1.88
C ILE A 292 4.46 10.89 1.20
N GLU A 293 4.67 11.23 -0.08
CA GLU A 293 3.68 12.00 -0.85
C GLU A 293 2.40 11.19 -1.08
N TRP A 294 2.49 9.89 -1.34
CA TRP A 294 1.32 9.02 -1.43
C TRP A 294 0.61 8.84 -0.09
N ALA A 295 1.35 8.75 1.01
CA ALA A 295 0.79 8.68 2.36
C ALA A 295 -0.01 9.94 2.67
N ARG A 296 0.49 11.12 2.30
CA ARG A 296 -0.24 12.39 2.41
C ARG A 296 -1.56 12.37 1.64
N LYS A 297 -1.54 11.89 0.40
CA LYS A 297 -2.76 11.73 -0.43
C LYS A 297 -3.76 10.78 0.21
N GLN A 298 -3.30 9.65 0.74
CA GLN A 298 -4.17 8.66 1.39
C GLN A 298 -4.85 9.23 2.64
N VAL A 299 -4.13 9.98 3.48
CA VAL A 299 -4.73 10.65 4.64
C VAL A 299 -5.77 11.67 4.20
N ALA A 300 -5.44 12.50 3.19
CA ALA A 300 -6.35 13.52 2.68
C ALA A 300 -7.64 12.93 2.07
N ALA A 301 -7.55 11.78 1.42
CA ALA A 301 -8.68 11.09 0.81
C ALA A 301 -9.70 10.57 1.85
N GLN A 302 -9.25 10.29 3.08
CA GLN A 302 -10.08 9.72 4.16
C GLN A 302 -10.87 8.47 3.73
N ALA A 303 -10.33 7.70 2.77
CA ALA A 303 -11.04 6.60 2.12
C ALA A 303 -11.49 5.53 3.13
N TYR A 304 -10.68 5.20 4.13
CA TYR A 304 -11.02 4.17 5.13
C TYR A 304 -12.28 4.51 5.93
N ILE A 305 -12.57 5.80 6.15
CA ILE A 305 -13.79 6.26 6.85
C ILE A 305 -15.02 5.99 5.98
N GLN A 306 -14.91 6.23 4.68
CA GLN A 306 -16.02 6.04 3.75
C GLN A 306 -16.26 4.55 3.49
N ILE A 307 -15.18 3.77 3.40
CA ILE A 307 -15.26 2.31 3.34
C ILE A 307 -15.95 1.76 4.60
N ALA A 308 -15.57 2.23 5.79
CA ALA A 308 -16.18 1.79 7.04
C ALA A 308 -17.70 2.05 7.07
N LYS A 309 -18.15 3.22 6.56
CA LYS A 309 -19.58 3.55 6.46
C LYS A 309 -20.33 2.66 5.48
N ALA A 310 -19.70 2.30 4.35
CA ALA A 310 -20.33 1.46 3.33
C ALA A 310 -20.42 -0.03 3.73
N LEU A 311 -19.55 -0.48 4.64
CA LEU A 311 -19.54 -1.85 5.14
C LEU A 311 -20.32 -2.05 6.46
N ALA A 312 -20.74 -0.96 7.11
CA ALA A 312 -21.54 -0.98 8.34
C ALA A 312 -23.02 -1.30 8.06
#